data_AF-A0A937XAX0-F1
#
_entry.id   AF-A0A937XAX0-F1
#
_cell.length_a   1.000
_cell.length_b   1.000
_cell.length_c   1.000
_cell.angle_alpha   90.00
_cell.angle_beta   90.00
_cell.angle_gamma   90.00
#
_symmetry.space_group_name_H-M   'P 1'
#
loop_
_entity.id
_entity.type
_entity.pdbx_description
1 polymer ?
#
loop_
_entity_poly.entity_id
_entity_poly.type
_entity_poly.pdbx_seq_one_letter_code
_entity_poly.pdbx_strand_id
1 'polypeptide(L)'
;MPTLEQMRKIWERLPAAQRLSIVVIGAALIALIIAVGTWAGREEYTVLYGNLDPEDAGAVVEELRSQSVAYKLANGGRTVLVPTARVYDTRLALASSGLP
;
A
#
# COMPACT_ATOMS: atom_id res chain seq x y z
N MET A 1 -17.72 -33.51 -19.25
CA MET A 1 -17.38 -33.17 -17.85
C MET A 1 -18.64 -32.60 -17.18
N PRO A 2 -19.27 -33.32 -16.23
CA PRO A 2 -20.62 -33.03 -15.72
C PRO A 2 -20.67 -31.97 -14.60
N THR A 3 -19.62 -31.15 -14.43
CA THR A 3 -19.50 -30.24 -13.28
C THR A 3 -20.46 -29.04 -13.33
N LEU A 4 -20.75 -28.51 -14.53
CA LEU A 4 -21.61 -27.33 -14.70
C LEU A 4 -23.10 -27.61 -14.39
N GLU A 5 -23.61 -28.77 -14.78
CA GLU A 5 -25.00 -29.16 -14.50
C GLU A 5 -25.24 -29.46 -13.01
N GLN A 6 -24.22 -30.01 -12.35
CA GLN A 6 -24.28 -30.29 -10.92
C GLN A 6 -24.31 -29.01 -10.10
N MET A 7 -23.53 -27.97 -10.50
CA MET A 7 -23.60 -26.65 -9.87
C MET A 7 -24.96 -25.97 -10.05
N ARG A 8 -25.59 -26.13 -11.22
CA ARG A 8 -26.92 -25.58 -11.50
C ARG A 8 -28.01 -26.24 -10.65
N LYS A 9 -27.99 -27.57 -10.49
CA LYS A 9 -28.92 -28.30 -9.60
C LYS A 9 -28.78 -27.92 -8.13
N ILE A 10 -27.55 -27.66 -7.67
CA ILE A 10 -27.32 -27.16 -6.31
C ILE A 10 -27.92 -25.76 -6.17
N TRP A 11 -27.74 -24.90 -7.16
CA TRP A 11 -28.30 -23.55 -7.17
C TRP A 11 -29.84 -23.50 -7.19
N GLU A 12 -30.49 -24.40 -7.92
CA GLU A 12 -31.96 -24.50 -7.98
C GLU A 12 -32.58 -25.17 -6.73
N ARG A 13 -31.80 -25.92 -5.96
CA ARG A 13 -32.23 -26.53 -4.69
C ARG A 13 -32.09 -25.62 -3.48
N LEU A 14 -31.41 -24.48 -3.62
CA LEU A 14 -31.23 -23.53 -2.53
C LEU A 14 -32.47 -22.66 -2.36
N PRO A 15 -33.06 -22.57 -1.16
CA PRO A 15 -34.15 -21.64 -0.90
C PRO A 15 -33.68 -20.20 -1.14
N ALA A 16 -34.59 -19.33 -1.58
CA ALA A 16 -34.26 -17.94 -1.96
C ALA A 16 -33.46 -17.19 -0.87
N ALA A 17 -33.72 -17.48 0.41
CA ALA A 17 -32.98 -16.94 1.54
C ALA A 17 -31.50 -17.37 1.59
N GLN A 18 -31.18 -18.61 1.21
CA GLN A 18 -29.81 -19.13 1.21
C GLN A 18 -29.03 -18.64 -0.02
N ARG A 19 -29.70 -18.43 -1.15
CA ARG A 19 -29.08 -17.77 -2.32
C ARG A 19 -28.75 -16.31 -2.00
N LEU A 20 -29.64 -15.61 -1.29
CA LEU A 20 -29.41 -14.23 -0.86
C LEU A 20 -28.24 -14.14 0.13
N SER A 21 -28.16 -15.03 1.11
CA SER A 21 -27.05 -15.01 2.09
C SER A 21 -25.69 -15.26 1.43
N ILE A 22 -25.59 -16.16 0.46
CA ILE A 22 -24.35 -16.38 -0.30
C ILE A 22 -23.91 -15.12 -1.05
N VAL A 23 -24.85 -14.44 -1.71
CA VAL A 23 -24.56 -13.18 -2.43
C VAL A 23 -24.12 -12.09 -1.44
N VAL A 24 -24.82 -11.95 -0.31
CA VAL A 24 -24.49 -10.95 0.72
C VAL A 24 -23.11 -11.21 1.34
N ILE A 25 -22.82 -12.45 1.71
CA ILE A 25 -21.51 -12.83 2.28
C ILE A 25 -20.41 -12.62 1.24
N GLY A 26 -20.62 -13.03 -0.01
CA GLY A 26 -19.66 -12.80 -1.09
C GLY A 26 -19.39 -11.31 -1.32
N ALA A 27 -20.43 -10.49 -1.36
CA ALA A 27 -20.29 -9.04 -1.48
C ALA A 27 -19.56 -8.42 -0.28
N ALA A 28 -19.86 -8.88 0.95
CA ALA A 28 -19.20 -8.42 2.16
C ALA A 28 -17.69 -8.73 2.17
N LEU A 29 -17.29 -9.92 1.69
CA LEU A 29 -15.88 -10.28 1.57
C LEU A 29 -15.14 -9.39 0.56
N ILE A 30 -15.75 -9.12 -0.60
CA ILE A 30 -15.17 -8.22 -1.60
C ILE A 30 -15.05 -6.80 -1.04
N ALA A 31 -16.09 -6.30 -0.36
CA ALA A 31 -16.06 -5.00 0.28
C ALA A 31 -14.97 -4.91 1.35
N LEU A 32 -14.77 -5.97 2.14
CA LEU A 32 -13.71 -6.04 3.14
C LEU A 32 -12.31 -5.98 2.51
N ILE A 33 -12.07 -6.69 1.40
CA ILE A 33 -10.79 -6.65 0.68
C ILE A 33 -10.51 -5.23 0.17
N ILE A 34 -11.51 -4.57 -0.40
CA ILE A 34 -11.39 -3.18 -0.88
C ILE A 34 -11.15 -2.22 0.29
N ALA A 35 -11.87 -2.40 1.42
CA ALA A 35 -11.69 -1.58 2.61
C ALA A 35 -10.27 -1.70 3.19
N VAL A 36 -9.73 -2.92 3.29
CA VAL A 36 -8.36 -3.15 3.77
C VAL A 36 -7.33 -2.58 2.78
N GLY A 37 -7.52 -2.80 1.48
CA GLY A 37 -6.63 -2.26 0.44
C GLY A 37 -6.61 -0.72 0.39
N THR A 38 -7.76 -0.08 0.60
CA THR A 38 -7.86 1.39 0.65
C THR A 38 -7.29 1.98 1.95
N TRP A 39 -7.35 1.25 3.06
CA TRP A 39 -6.73 1.68 4.32
C TRP A 39 -5.19 1.58 4.26
N ALA A 40 -4.66 0.53 3.62
CA ALA A 40 -3.22 0.38 3.37
C ALA A 40 -2.62 1.47 2.46
N GLY A 41 -3.45 2.15 1.65
CA GLY A 41 -3.02 3.23 0.77
C GLY A 41 -2.85 4.61 1.42
N ARG A 42 -3.23 4.78 2.70
CA ARG A 42 -3.12 6.07 3.41
C ARG A 42 -1.81 6.19 4.20
N GLU A 43 -0.68 5.89 3.57
CA GLU A 43 0.60 6.35 4.15
C GLU A 43 0.68 7.87 3.95
N GLU A 44 0.61 8.62 5.06
CA GLU A 44 0.91 10.04 5.05
C GLU A 44 2.41 10.22 4.85
N TYR A 45 2.79 10.92 3.78
CA TYR A 45 4.18 11.26 3.48
C TYR A 45 4.48 12.66 4.02
N THR A 46 5.62 12.80 4.68
CA THR A 46 6.11 14.11 5.12
C THR A 46 7.52 14.34 4.62
N VAL A 47 7.93 15.61 4.62
CA VAL A 47 9.24 16.03 4.12
C VAL A 47 10.32 15.52 5.05
N LEU A 48 11.16 14.62 4.54
CA LEU A 48 12.37 14.18 5.21
C LEU A 48 13.41 15.29 5.12
N TYR A 49 13.75 15.65 3.87
CA TYR A 49 14.65 16.73 3.48
C TYR A 49 14.08 17.53 2.30
N GLY A 50 14.25 18.84 2.37
CA GLY A 50 13.82 19.78 1.34
C GLY A 50 14.99 20.63 0.85
N ASN A 51 14.85 21.14 -0.37
CA ASN A 51 15.83 21.99 -1.03
C ASN A 51 17.23 21.36 -1.19
N LEU A 52 17.29 20.03 -1.33
CA LEU A 52 18.53 19.32 -1.61
C LEU A 52 19.04 19.68 -3.01
N ASP A 53 20.36 19.69 -3.16
CA ASP A 53 20.97 19.66 -4.48
C ASP A 53 20.84 18.27 -5.11
N PRO A 54 20.86 18.17 -6.46
CA PRO A 54 20.58 16.90 -7.15
C PRO A 54 21.52 15.76 -6.74
N GLU A 55 22.77 16.08 -6.41
CA GLU A 55 23.78 15.11 -5.96
C GLU A 55 23.43 14.53 -4.58
N ASP A 56 23.10 15.39 -3.61
CA ASP A 56 22.68 14.98 -2.26
C ASP A 56 21.35 14.22 -2.30
N ALA A 57 20.39 14.67 -3.11
CA ALA A 57 19.13 13.97 -3.31
C ALA A 57 19.34 12.57 -3.86
N GLY A 58 20.30 12.39 -4.77
CA GLY A 58 20.70 11.08 -5.28
C GLY A 58 21.26 10.16 -4.20
N ALA A 59 22.16 10.68 -3.36
CA ALA A 59 22.75 9.92 -2.25
C ALA A 59 21.70 9.48 -1.23
N VAL A 60 20.78 10.38 -0.86
CA VAL A 60 19.67 10.08 0.06
C VAL A 60 18.74 9.02 -0.53
N VAL A 61 18.38 9.13 -1.81
CA VAL A 61 17.51 8.15 -2.49
C VAL A 61 18.15 6.76 -2.56
N GLU A 62 19.45 6.69 -2.82
CA GLU A 62 20.16 5.41 -2.89
C GLU A 62 20.20 4.71 -1.53
N GLU A 63 20.43 5.46 -0.45
CA GLU A 63 20.38 4.92 0.91
C GLU A 63 18.96 4.49 1.30
N LEU A 64 17.92 5.27 0.96
CA LEU A 64 16.52 4.89 1.18
C LEU A 64 16.15 3.61 0.44
N ARG A 65 16.67 3.44 -0.79
CA ARG A 65 16.49 2.23 -1.59
C ARG A 65 17.19 1.03 -0.94
N SER A 66 18.43 1.20 -0.47
CA SER A 66 19.19 0.18 0.25
C SER A 66 18.42 -0.31 1.48
N GLN A 67 17.82 0.61 2.24
CA GLN A 67 17.02 0.32 3.43
C GLN A 67 15.58 -0.13 3.14
N SER A 68 15.20 -0.28 1.86
CA SER A 68 13.83 -0.64 1.44
C SER A 68 12.75 0.29 2.01
N VAL A 69 13.06 1.57 2.16
CA VAL A 69 12.13 2.60 2.65
C VAL A 69 11.37 3.18 1.46
N ALA A 70 10.04 3.21 1.54
CA ALA A 70 9.22 3.89 0.54
C ALA A 70 9.53 5.39 0.55
N TYR A 71 9.73 5.97 -0.63
CA TYR A 71 10.04 7.40 -0.77
C TYR A 71 9.27 8.02 -1.93
N LYS A 72 9.07 9.33 -1.85
CA LYS A 72 8.53 10.14 -2.95
C LYS A 72 9.41 11.36 -3.17
N LEU A 73 9.56 11.74 -4.43
CA LEU A 73 10.26 12.95 -4.82
C LEU A 73 9.25 14.04 -5.18
N ALA A 74 9.47 15.25 -4.66
CA ALA A 74 8.73 16.46 -5.00
C ALA A 74 9.68 17.58 -5.42
N ASN A 75 9.12 18.71 -5.87
CA ASN A 75 9.88 19.91 -6.27
C ASN A 75 11.00 19.58 -7.29
N GLY A 76 10.68 18.78 -8.30
CA GLY A 76 11.65 18.40 -9.34
C GLY A 76 12.80 17.51 -8.85
N GLY A 77 12.62 16.77 -7.76
CA GLY A 77 13.65 15.88 -7.19
C GLY A 77 14.48 16.51 -6.07
N ARG A 78 14.25 17.78 -5.75
CA ARG A 78 14.96 18.51 -4.67
C ARG A 78 14.34 18.30 -3.29
N THR A 79 13.28 17.51 -3.19
CA THR A 79 12.59 17.25 -1.92
C THR A 79 12.25 15.78 -1.83
N VAL A 80 12.71 15.15 -0.76
CA VAL A 80 12.50 13.73 -0.48
C VAL A 80 11.47 13.61 0.63
N LEU A 81 10.41 12.84 0.38
CA LEU A 81 9.37 12.55 1.34
C LEU A 81 9.37 11.07 1.69
N VAL A 82 9.11 10.76 2.96
CA VAL A 82 9.00 9.39 3.47
C VAL A 82 7.73 9.24 4.32
N PRO A 83 7.24 8.01 4.56
CA PRO A 83 6.13 7.78 5.46
C PRO A 83 6.38 8.42 6.82
N THR A 84 5.42 9.20 7.31
CA THR A 84 5.53 9.99 8.55
C THR A 84 5.95 9.14 9.74
N ALA A 85 5.48 7.88 9.80
CA ALA A 85 5.83 6.92 10.82
C ALA A 85 7.34 6.56 10.85
N ARG A 86 8.07 6.71 9.74
CA ARG A 86 9.49 6.33 9.63
C ARG A 86 10.46 7.51 9.60
N VAL A 87 9.98 8.75 9.55
CA VAL A 87 10.83 9.95 9.37
C VAL A 87 11.97 10.03 10.37
N TYR A 88 11.69 9.81 11.65
CA TYR A 88 12.69 9.92 12.70
C TYR A 88 13.76 8.83 12.59
N ASP A 89 13.34 7.59 12.34
CA ASP A 89 14.24 6.46 12.14
C ASP A 89 15.11 6.67 10.90
N THR A 90 14.50 7.14 9.81
CA THR A 90 15.19 7.43 8.56
C THR A 90 16.20 8.57 8.73
N ARG A 91 15.86 9.65 9.46
CA ARG A 91 16.83 10.72 9.77
C ARG A 91 18.01 10.21 10.57
N LEU A 92 17.77 9.36 11.56
CA LEU A 92 18.83 8.76 12.36
C LEU A 92 19.73 7.86 11.51
N ALA A 93 19.13 7.05 10.63
CA ALA A 93 19.86 6.17 9.74
C ALA A 93 20.73 6.97 8.73
N LEU A 94 20.17 8.01 8.11
CA LEU A 94 20.93 8.87 7.20
C LEU A 94 22.07 9.62 7.91
N ALA A 95 21.81 10.16 9.10
CA ALA A 95 22.83 10.80 9.91
C ALA A 95 23.96 9.82 10.29
N SER A 96 23.63 8.55 10.55
CA SER A 96 24.63 7.51 10.82
C SER A 96 25.51 7.18 9.60
N SER A 97 24.96 7.34 8.40
CA SER A 97 25.67 7.18 7.12
C SER A 97 26.42 8.47 6.69
N GLY A 98 26.41 9.52 7.52
CA GLY A 98 27.03 10.81 7.21
C GLY A 98 26.28 11.61 6.15
N LEU A 99 25.03 11.25 5.85
CA LEU A 99 24.18 11.95 4.90
C LEU A 99 23.35 13.01 5.63
N PRO A 100 23.21 14.21 5.05
CA PRO A 100 22.52 15.34 5.66
C PRO A 100 21.03 15.09 5.84
#